data_AF-A0A1J3JND4-F1
#
_entry.id   AF-A0A1J3JND4-F1
#
_cell.length_a   1.000
_cell.length_b   1.000
_cell.length_c   1.000
_cell.angle_alpha   90.00
_cell.angle_beta   90.00
_cell.angle_gamma   90.00
#
_symmetry.space_group_name_H-M   'P 1'
#
loop_
_entity.id
_entity.type
_entity.pdbx_description
1 polymer ?
#
loop_
_entity_poly.entity_id
_entity_poly.type
_entity_poly.pdbx_seq_one_letter_code
_entity_poly.pdbx_strand_id
1 'polypeptide(L)'
;IEMLREAFQTRDVFTIWGFVQLLRKYPGKIPDLELMFDCVDWPVVKAAEFSGVDQSTPMPPPLFRYCGNNETLDIVFPDWSYWGWAEVNIKPWESLLKDLREGNQ
;
A
#
# COMPACT_ATOMS: atom_id res chain seq x y z
N ILE A 1 13.61 8.50 -5.86
CA ILE A 1 12.67 7.39 -6.15
C ILE A 1 13.32 6.58 -7.26
N GLU A 2 13.53 5.30 -7.02
CA GLU A 2 14.05 4.35 -8.00
C GLU A 2 12.91 3.42 -8.42
N MET A 3 12.80 3.13 -9.72
CA MET A 3 11.78 2.23 -10.26
C MET A 3 12.44 0.96 -10.78
N LEU A 4 12.17 -0.16 -10.12
CA LEU A 4 12.70 -1.47 -10.51
C LEU A 4 11.83 -2.15 -11.58
N ARG A 5 10.54 -1.81 -11.63
CA ARG A 5 9.56 -2.32 -12.59
C ARG A 5 8.46 -1.29 -12.80
N GLU A 6 7.88 -1.26 -14.00
CA GLU A 6 6.72 -0.42 -14.29
C GLU A 6 5.50 -0.86 -13.47
N ALA A 7 4.80 0.12 -12.89
CA ALA A 7 3.53 -0.09 -12.23
C ALA A 7 2.40 -0.24 -13.26
N PHE A 8 1.33 -0.94 -12.88
CA PHE A 8 0.13 -0.99 -13.69
C PHE A 8 -0.57 0.38 -13.66
N GLN A 9 -0.82 0.97 -14.84
CA GLN A 9 -1.40 2.31 -14.98
C GLN A 9 -0.60 3.35 -14.17
N THR A 10 -1.26 4.17 -13.36
CA THR A 10 -0.66 5.28 -12.59
C THR A 10 -0.65 4.99 -11.09
N ARG A 11 -0.77 3.71 -10.70
CA ARG A 11 -0.87 3.29 -9.29
C ARG A 11 0.30 3.76 -8.44
N ASP A 12 1.50 3.80 -8.99
CA ASP A 12 2.70 4.35 -8.35
C ASP A 12 2.55 5.84 -8.03
N VAL A 13 2.05 6.65 -8.97
CA VAL A 13 1.77 8.07 -8.77
C VAL A 13 0.78 8.28 -7.61
N PHE A 14 -0.29 7.49 -7.56
CA PHE A 14 -1.28 7.56 -6.49
C PHE A 14 -0.77 7.02 -5.14
N THR A 15 0.10 6.02 -5.13
CA THR A 15 0.81 5.59 -3.91
C THR A 15 1.71 6.68 -3.37
N ILE A 16 2.51 7.32 -4.23
CA ILE A 16 3.35 8.46 -3.85
C ILE A 16 2.48 9.59 -3.28
N TRP A 17 1.34 9.88 -3.92
CA TRP A 17 0.40 10.88 -3.43
C TRP A 17 -0.16 10.53 -2.04
N GLY A 18 -0.45 9.25 -1.77
CA GLY A 18 -0.85 8.74 -0.46
C GLY A 18 0.22 8.98 0.61
N PHE A 19 1.50 8.73 0.31
CA PHE A 19 2.60 9.06 1.22
C PHE A 19 2.72 10.56 1.48
N VAL A 20 2.53 11.40 0.46
CA VAL A 20 2.49 12.87 0.65
C VAL A 20 1.34 13.28 1.58
N GLN A 21 0.18 12.62 1.51
CA GLN A 21 -0.91 12.90 2.44
C GLN A 21 -0.57 12.50 3.88
N LEU A 22 0.12 11.38 4.08
CA LEU A 22 0.59 10.98 5.42
C LEU A 22 1.60 11.97 6.01
N LEU A 23 2.58 12.41 5.20
CA LEU A 23 3.56 13.41 5.63
C LEU A 23 2.90 14.72 6.03
N ARG A 24 1.86 15.15 5.30
CA ARG A 24 1.06 16.34 5.63
C ARG A 24 0.23 16.15 6.91
N LYS A 25 -0.31 14.95 7.13
CA LYS A 25 -1.11 14.63 8.32
C LYS A 25 -0.26 14.55 9.59
N TYR A 26 1.01 14.14 9.46
CA TYR A 26 1.92 13.92 10.59
C TYR A 26 3.26 14.70 10.45
N PRO A 27 3.22 16.05 10.40
CA PRO A 27 4.41 16.86 10.18
C PRO A 27 5.42 16.69 11.33
N GLY A 28 6.68 16.41 10.98
CA GLY A 28 7.78 16.24 11.94
C GLY A 28 7.72 14.96 12.79
N LYS A 29 6.77 14.06 12.52
CA LYS A 29 6.61 12.79 13.27
C LYS A 29 7.02 11.55 12.48
N ILE A 30 7.28 11.70 11.18
CA ILE A 30 7.74 10.61 10.31
C ILE A 30 9.27 10.69 10.25
N PRO A 31 9.99 9.64 10.66
CA PRO A 31 11.45 9.61 10.56
C PRO A 31 11.88 9.46 9.10
N ASP A 32 13.19 9.53 8.85
CA ASP A 32 13.75 9.16 7.55
C ASP A 32 13.53 7.66 7.29
N LEU A 33 13.01 7.33 6.10
CA LEU A 33 12.61 5.98 5.74
C LEU A 33 13.02 5.67 4.30
N GLU A 34 13.44 4.43 4.07
CA GLU A 34 13.50 3.80 2.75
C GLU A 34 12.48 2.68 2.70
N LEU A 35 11.63 2.67 1.66
CA LEU A 35 10.51 1.74 1.53
C LEU A 35 10.57 1.04 0.17
N MET A 36 10.34 -0.27 0.16
CA MET A 36 10.06 -1.02 -1.06
C MET A 36 8.55 -1.20 -1.19
N PHE A 37 7.97 -0.76 -2.30
CA PHE A 37 6.52 -0.84 -2.52
C PHE A 37 6.23 -1.50 -3.87
N ASP A 38 5.40 -2.54 -3.88
CA ASP A 38 4.94 -3.19 -5.10
C ASP A 38 3.47 -2.87 -5.37
N CYS A 39 3.21 -2.27 -6.54
CA CYS A 39 1.91 -1.75 -6.94
C CYS A 39 0.95 -2.80 -7.57
N VAL A 40 1.26 -4.09 -7.48
CA VAL A 40 0.37 -5.18 -7.95
C VAL A 40 -0.56 -5.67 -6.82
N ASP A 41 -1.68 -6.30 -7.20
CA ASP A 41 -2.80 -6.62 -6.30
C ASP A 41 -2.52 -7.80 -5.35
N TRP A 42 -1.77 -8.81 -5.80
CA TRP A 42 -1.61 -10.06 -5.06
C TRP A 42 -0.42 -10.00 -4.10
N PRO A 43 -0.57 -10.39 -2.82
CA PRO A 43 0.56 -10.52 -1.90
C PRO A 43 1.50 -11.65 -2.35
N VAL A 44 2.81 -11.49 -2.12
CA VAL A 44 3.84 -12.37 -2.68
C VAL A 44 4.82 -12.92 -1.66
N VAL A 45 4.92 -12.33 -0.46
CA VAL A 45 5.87 -12.77 0.57
C VAL A 45 5.21 -13.89 1.38
N LYS A 46 5.32 -15.13 0.92
CA LYS A 46 4.66 -16.29 1.56
C LYS A 46 5.31 -16.66 2.88
N ALA A 47 4.53 -16.72 3.96
CA ALA A 47 5.06 -17.02 5.30
C ALA A 47 5.76 -18.39 5.38
N ALA A 48 5.28 -19.38 4.61
CA ALA A 48 5.87 -20.72 4.56
C ALA A 48 7.32 -20.74 4.03
N GLU A 49 7.74 -19.74 3.25
CA GLU A 49 9.11 -19.64 2.73
C GLU A 49 10.09 -19.13 3.80
N PHE A 50 9.58 -18.58 4.90
CA PHE A 50 10.35 -17.96 5.98
C PHE A 50 10.11 -18.60 7.36
N SER A 51 9.40 -19.74 7.42
CA SER A 51 9.03 -20.40 8.67
C SER A 51 10.07 -21.40 9.22
N GLY A 52 11.24 -21.50 8.59
CA GLY A 52 12.31 -22.38 9.04
C GLY A 52 12.98 -21.89 10.33
N VAL A 53 13.53 -22.84 11.09
CA VAL A 53 14.15 -22.61 12.42
C VAL A 53 15.68 -22.60 12.37
N ASP A 54 16.25 -22.86 11.19
CA ASP A 54 17.69 -22.92 10.98
C ASP A 54 18.26 -21.55 10.59
N GLN A 55 19.58 -21.39 10.77
CA GLN A 55 20.29 -20.16 10.39
C GLN A 55 20.36 -19.94 8.87
N SER A 56 19.98 -20.94 8.06
CA SER A 56 19.88 -20.81 6.60
C SER A 56 18.54 -20.25 6.12
N THR A 57 17.55 -20.13 7.01
CA THR A 57 16.25 -19.59 6.67
C THR A 57 16.37 -18.08 6.43
N PRO A 58 16.00 -17.57 5.24
CA PRO A 58 16.09 -16.14 4.95
C PRO A 58 15.13 -15.34 5.85
N MET A 59 15.43 -14.06 6.07
CA MET A 59 14.46 -13.14 6.65
C MET A 59 13.48 -12.67 5.56
N PRO A 60 12.19 -12.50 5.90
CA PRO A 60 11.22 -11.97 4.94
C PRO A 60 11.57 -10.53 4.58
N PRO A 61 11.49 -10.14 3.29
CA PRO A 61 11.69 -8.76 2.88
C PRO A 61 10.55 -7.86 3.40
N PRO A 62 10.84 -6.63 3.85
CA PRO A 62 9.82 -5.67 4.26
C PRO A 62 9.16 -5.04 3.02
N LEU A 63 8.30 -5.79 2.34
CA LEU A 63 7.62 -5.35 1.11
C LEU A 63 6.24 -4.77 1.43
N PHE A 64 5.99 -3.53 1.02
CA PHE A 64 4.69 -2.90 1.14
C PHE A 64 3.80 -3.20 -0.06
N ARG A 65 2.53 -3.51 0.20
CA ARG A 65 1.50 -3.78 -0.83
C ARG A 65 0.12 -3.30 -0.39
N TYR A 66 -0.83 -3.32 -1.31
CA TYR A 66 -2.22 -2.96 -1.03
C TYR A 66 -3.01 -4.05 -0.31
N CYS A 67 -2.69 -5.32 -0.59
CA CYS A 67 -3.40 -6.48 -0.06
C CYS A 67 -2.47 -7.41 0.71
N GLY A 68 -3.05 -8.17 1.64
CA GLY A 68 -2.40 -9.22 2.40
C GLY A 68 -3.42 -10.27 2.82
N ASN A 69 -2.95 -11.44 3.22
CA ASN A 69 -3.79 -12.51 3.76
C ASN A 69 -3.06 -13.25 4.89
N ASN A 70 -3.71 -14.22 5.52
CA ASN A 70 -3.14 -14.96 6.66
C ASN A 70 -1.93 -15.84 6.30
N GLU A 71 -1.62 -16.00 5.02
CA GLU A 71 -0.52 -16.83 4.52
C GLU A 71 0.67 -15.99 4.03
N THR A 72 0.58 -14.67 4.12
CA THR A 72 1.55 -13.73 3.56
C THR A 72 2.04 -12.72 4.60
N LEU A 73 3.24 -12.19 4.37
CA LEU A 73 3.96 -11.29 5.27
C LEU A 73 4.11 -9.88 4.68
N ASP A 74 3.43 -9.59 3.57
CA ASP A 74 3.40 -8.26 2.96
C ASP A 74 2.83 -7.22 3.94
N ILE A 75 3.48 -6.06 4.00
CA ILE A 75 3.06 -4.96 4.89
C ILE A 75 1.96 -4.18 4.17
N VAL A 76 0.72 -4.31 4.66
CA VAL A 76 -0.44 -3.67 4.02
C VAL A 76 -0.41 -2.15 4.20
N PHE A 77 -0.72 -1.43 3.12
CA PHE A 77 -0.81 0.02 3.09
C PHE A 77 -2.10 0.49 2.40
N PRO A 78 -2.76 1.59 2.84
CA PRO A 78 -3.96 2.11 2.20
C PRO A 78 -3.76 2.36 0.70
N ASP A 79 -4.61 1.77 -0.12
CA ASP A 79 -4.53 1.84 -1.57
C ASP A 79 -5.06 3.16 -2.15
N TRP A 80 -5.04 3.27 -3.48
CA TRP A 80 -5.61 4.39 -4.22
C TRP A 80 -7.11 4.61 -3.96
N SER A 81 -7.85 3.59 -3.50
CA SER A 81 -9.28 3.75 -3.20
C SER A 81 -9.51 4.61 -1.97
N TYR A 82 -8.56 4.63 -1.04
CA TYR A 82 -8.63 5.51 0.12
C TYR A 82 -8.41 6.98 -0.27
N TRP A 83 -7.39 7.23 -1.10
CA TRP A 83 -6.96 8.59 -1.48
C TRP A 83 -7.73 9.19 -2.66
N GLY A 84 -8.39 8.34 -3.45
CA GLY A 84 -9.06 8.69 -4.70
C GLY A 84 -8.16 8.51 -5.92
N TRP A 85 -8.78 8.23 -7.06
CA TRP A 85 -8.13 8.06 -8.36
C TRP A 85 -9.04 8.60 -9.47
N ALA A 86 -8.79 9.84 -9.87
CA ALA A 86 -9.66 10.57 -10.79
C ALA A 86 -9.75 9.93 -12.19
N GLU A 87 -8.64 9.36 -12.68
CA GLU A 87 -8.56 8.75 -14.02
C GLU A 87 -9.53 7.58 -14.21
N VAL A 88 -9.88 6.90 -13.12
CA VAL A 88 -10.83 5.78 -13.10
C VAL A 88 -12.08 6.09 -12.28
N ASN A 89 -12.37 7.38 -12.06
CA ASN A 89 -13.56 7.88 -11.37
C ASN A 89 -13.76 7.33 -9.94
N ILE A 90 -12.66 7.10 -9.21
CA ILE A 90 -12.70 6.74 -7.79
C ILE A 90 -12.59 8.01 -6.96
N LYS A 91 -13.63 8.29 -6.16
CA LYS A 91 -13.63 9.41 -5.21
C LYS A 91 -12.77 9.07 -3.98
N PRO A 92 -12.11 10.05 -3.35
CA PRO A 92 -11.48 9.85 -2.05
C PRO A 92 -12.48 9.34 -1.00
N TRP A 93 -11.99 8.54 -0.05
CA TRP A 93 -12.83 7.85 0.93
C TRP A 93 -13.75 8.78 1.72
N GLU A 94 -13.26 9.96 2.13
CA GLU A 94 -14.07 10.90 2.92
C GLU A 94 -15.30 11.40 2.14
N SER A 95 -15.14 11.72 0.85
CA SER A 95 -16.25 12.14 0.00
C SER A 95 -17.17 10.96 -0.32
N LEU A 96 -16.61 9.80 -0.65
CA LEU A 96 -17.39 8.59 -0.94
C LEU A 96 -18.24 8.16 0.26
N LEU A 97 -17.69 8.21 1.47
CA LEU A 97 -18.39 7.85 2.70
C LEU A 97 -19.62 8.75 2.94
N LYS A 98 -19.53 10.03 2.59
CA LYS A 98 -20.67 10.96 2.68
C LYS A 98 -21.78 10.55 1.71
N ASP A 99 -21.43 10.32 0.44
CA ASP A 99 -22.38 9.89 -0.59
C ASP A 99 -23.07 8.57 -0.20
N LEU A 100 -22.31 7.61 0.33
CA LEU A 100 -22.85 6.32 0.80
C LEU A 100 -23.82 6.49 1.97
N ARG A 101 -23.58 7.44 2.87
CA ARG A 101 -24.49 7.73 3.99
C ARG A 101 -25.78 8.37 3.50
N GLU A 102 -25.69 9.31 2.57
CA GLU A 102 -26.86 9.97 1.97
C GLU A 102 -27.69 8.99 1.15
N GLY A 103 -27.06 8.10 0.38
CA GLY A 103 -27.76 7.08 -0.41
C GLY A 103 -28.40 5.94 0.40
N ASN A 104 -28.00 5.77 1.67
CA ASN A 104 -28.57 4.79 2.60
C ASN A 104 -29.69 5.39 3.49
N GLN A 105 -30.04 6.66 3.31
CA GLN A 105 -31.22 7.29 3.92
C GLN A 105 -32.46 7.04 3.07
#